data_AF-A0A954E0P2-F1
#
_entry.id   AF-A0A954E0P2-F1
#
_cell.length_a   1.000
_cell.length_b   1.000
_cell.length_c   1.000
_cell.angle_alpha   90.00
_cell.angle_beta   90.00
_cell.angle_gamma   90.00
#
_symmetry.space_group_name_H-M   'P 1'
#
loop_
_entity.id
_entity.type
_entity.pdbx_description
1 polymer ?
#
loop_
_entity_poly.entity_id
_entity_poly.type
_entity_poly.pdbx_seq_one_letter_code
_entity_poly.pdbx_strand_id
1 'polypeptide(L)'
;IQACYGTERTDHPGAKLWLGDARTKLVGGEIKLAPFQDDRAFAGRVMSPRTTRELIADKGYEQTVAFQTRNPLHRAHEYALVYGAEVILRDTGKKTGVILNPLVGQLKGDDVPASTRMETYEKLVEGRFLGQGDMDEELWKSKGQDLNDQLHLIGLDMRMYYGGPREAVMHAIYRQNLGFTHFIIGRKHADAPYADGTAIWGDFDAQEIFDKLEGSLSIKTVNVGFAAYFEEIGRVGLMEENKGNTSVFISGTKVREILGNGELPDERIMRPSTAKILVDYYASQA
;
A
#
# COMPACT_ATOMS: atom_id res chain seq x y z
N ILE A 1 20.03 14.81 5.92
CA ILE A 1 18.62 15.19 5.63
C ILE A 1 18.46 15.53 4.15
N GLN A 2 19.06 16.60 3.64
CA GLN A 2 18.98 17.04 2.23
C GLN A 2 19.21 15.93 1.20
N ALA A 3 20.28 15.13 1.33
CA ALA A 3 20.55 14.05 0.39
C ALA A 3 19.45 12.98 0.31
N CYS A 4 18.75 12.70 1.42
CA CYS A 4 17.71 11.68 1.49
C CYS A 4 16.31 12.25 1.17
N TYR A 5 16.03 13.47 1.62
CA TYR A 5 14.69 14.04 1.61
C TYR A 5 14.51 15.19 0.60
N GLY A 6 15.60 15.65 -0.04
CA GLY A 6 15.56 16.76 -0.99
C GLY A 6 15.35 18.14 -0.36
N THR A 7 15.44 18.25 0.97
CA THR A 7 15.19 19.47 1.73
C THR A 7 16.15 19.62 2.90
N GLU A 8 16.44 20.87 3.30
CA GLU A 8 17.20 21.18 4.52
C GLU A 8 16.31 21.30 5.76
N ARG A 9 14.99 21.47 5.58
CA ARG A 9 14.02 21.50 6.68
C ARG A 9 14.01 20.16 7.42
N THR A 10 13.89 20.23 8.74
CA THR A 10 13.95 19.06 9.64
C THR A 10 12.63 18.79 10.37
N ASP A 11 11.63 19.64 10.17
CA ASP A 11 10.34 19.59 10.82
C ASP A 11 9.37 18.63 10.12
N HIS A 12 9.85 17.43 9.78
CA HIS A 12 9.06 16.35 9.17
C HIS A 12 9.42 14.99 9.79
N PRO A 13 8.53 13.98 9.71
CA PRO A 13 8.73 12.69 10.38
C PRO A 13 10.06 12.02 10.03
N GLY A 14 10.43 12.02 8.75
CA GLY A 14 11.68 11.40 8.28
C GLY A 14 12.93 11.96 8.96
N ALA A 15 13.09 13.29 9.04
CA ALA A 15 14.24 13.90 9.71
C ALA A 15 14.24 13.63 11.21
N LYS A 16 13.06 13.65 11.85
CA LYS A 16 12.92 13.36 13.28
C LYS A 16 13.39 11.95 13.65
N LEU A 17 13.29 10.96 12.74
CA LEU A 17 13.82 9.60 12.97
C LEU A 17 15.33 9.61 13.24
N TRP A 18 16.07 10.50 12.58
CA TRP A 18 17.52 10.57 12.64
C TRP A 18 18.00 11.58 13.68
N LEU A 19 17.32 12.74 13.79
CA LEU A 19 17.68 13.79 14.74
C LEU A 19 17.26 13.46 16.17
N GLY A 20 16.27 12.59 16.35
CA GLY A 20 15.88 12.07 17.66
C GLY A 20 16.79 10.95 18.17
N ASP A 21 17.79 10.53 17.38
CA ASP A 21 18.73 9.48 17.74
C ASP A 21 20.03 10.10 18.27
N ALA A 22 20.36 9.82 19.54
CA ALA A 22 21.57 10.35 20.17
C ALA A 22 22.88 9.70 19.64
N ARG A 23 22.77 8.62 18.85
CA ARG A 23 23.93 7.91 18.29
C ARG A 23 24.58 8.73 17.18
N THR A 24 25.89 8.97 17.29
CA THR A 24 26.67 9.81 16.36
C THR A 24 27.59 9.02 15.41
N LYS A 25 27.64 7.70 15.54
CA LYS A 25 28.53 6.83 14.76
C LYS A 25 27.73 5.76 14.03
N LEU A 26 28.15 5.47 12.81
CA LEU A 26 27.66 4.33 12.02
C LEU A 26 28.67 3.18 12.12
N VAL A 27 28.18 1.95 12.21
CA VAL A 27 29.01 0.75 12.20
C VAL A 27 28.63 -0.07 10.96
N GLY A 28 29.60 -0.38 10.12
CA GLY A 28 29.46 -1.26 8.97
C GLY A 28 30.23 -2.56 9.19
N GLY A 29 29.73 -3.66 8.64
CA GLY A 29 30.36 -4.98 8.75
C GLY A 29 29.43 -6.09 8.30
N GLU A 30 29.92 -7.33 8.38
CA GLU A 30 29.11 -8.53 8.14
C GLU A 30 28.07 -8.67 9.26
N ILE A 31 26.82 -8.92 8.88
CA ILE A 31 25.71 -9.14 9.81
C ILE A 31 25.27 -10.60 9.71
N LYS A 32 25.24 -11.29 10.85
CA LYS A 32 24.65 -12.64 10.97
C LYS A 32 23.42 -12.55 11.87
N LEU A 33 22.28 -12.98 11.35
CA LEU A 33 21.04 -13.02 12.11
C LEU A 33 21.03 -14.28 12.98
N ALA A 34 20.91 -14.11 14.30
CA ALA A 34 20.65 -15.22 15.21
C ALA A 34 19.24 -15.78 14.96
N PRO A 35 18.99 -17.07 15.24
CA PRO A 35 17.63 -17.61 15.22
C PRO A 35 16.72 -16.72 16.09
N PHE A 36 15.59 -16.31 15.52
CA PHE A 36 14.56 -15.57 16.24
C PHE A 36 13.20 -16.17 15.88
N GLN A 37 12.26 -16.10 16.82
CA GLN A 37 10.87 -16.46 16.60
C GLN A 37 10.04 -15.18 16.51
N ASP A 38 9.19 -15.10 15.50
CA ASP A 38 8.23 -14.01 15.36
C ASP A 38 6.90 -14.42 15.99
N ASP A 39 6.61 -13.86 17.17
CA ASP A 39 5.39 -14.16 17.94
C ASP A 39 4.20 -13.25 17.59
N ARG A 40 4.35 -12.39 16.56
CA ARG A 40 3.23 -11.55 16.09
C ARG A 40 2.14 -12.45 15.52
N ALA A 41 0.87 -12.13 15.80
CA ALA A 41 -0.28 -12.92 15.32
C ALA A 41 -0.31 -13.12 13.79
N PHE A 42 0.28 -12.19 13.04
CA PHE A 42 0.36 -12.21 11.58
C PHE A 42 1.72 -12.67 11.03
N ALA A 43 2.60 -13.25 11.86
CA ALA A 43 3.95 -13.68 11.46
C ALA A 43 3.93 -14.60 10.22
N GLY A 44 2.93 -15.48 10.11
CA GLY A 44 2.74 -16.35 8.94
C GLY A 44 2.47 -15.62 7.61
N ARG A 45 2.12 -14.33 7.65
CA ARG A 45 1.97 -13.47 6.47
C ARG A 45 3.27 -12.80 6.06
N VAL A 46 4.30 -12.79 6.91
CA VAL A 46 5.60 -12.17 6.62
C VAL A 46 6.49 -13.19 5.93
N MET A 47 6.63 -13.08 4.61
CA MET A 47 7.35 -14.06 3.81
C MET A 47 8.75 -13.57 3.44
N SER A 48 9.70 -14.50 3.41
CA SER A 48 11.04 -14.24 2.88
C SER A 48 11.01 -14.13 1.35
N PRO A 49 11.99 -13.45 0.73
CA PRO A 49 12.15 -13.46 -0.72
C PRO A 49 12.16 -14.85 -1.37
N ARG A 50 12.73 -15.85 -0.69
CA ARG A 50 12.74 -17.23 -1.18
C ARG A 50 11.33 -17.80 -1.22
N THR A 51 10.63 -17.75 -0.09
CA THR A 51 9.28 -18.32 0.06
C THR A 51 8.26 -17.59 -0.82
N THR A 52 8.38 -16.28 -0.99
CA THR A 52 7.51 -15.53 -1.91
C THR A 52 7.73 -15.95 -3.36
N ARG A 53 8.98 -16.16 -3.79
CA ARG A 53 9.28 -16.65 -5.14
C ARG A 53 8.79 -18.09 -5.37
N GLU A 54 8.90 -18.95 -4.36
CA GLU A 54 8.34 -20.30 -4.38
C GLU A 54 6.82 -20.25 -4.57
N LEU A 55 6.10 -19.43 -3.80
CA LEU A 55 4.66 -19.22 -3.97
C LEU A 55 4.30 -18.76 -5.39
N ILE A 56 5.04 -17.78 -5.94
CA ILE A 56 4.83 -17.26 -7.30
C ILE A 56 4.99 -18.38 -8.33
N ALA A 57 6.04 -19.18 -8.22
CA ALA A 57 6.32 -20.31 -9.10
C ALA A 57 5.25 -21.41 -8.98
N ASP A 58 4.89 -21.81 -7.76
CA ASP A 58 3.92 -22.86 -7.46
C ASP A 58 2.52 -22.52 -7.99
N LYS A 59 2.14 -21.24 -7.91
CA LYS A 59 0.87 -20.75 -8.47
C LYS A 59 0.93 -20.58 -9.99
N GLY A 60 2.11 -20.71 -10.59
CA GLY A 60 2.33 -20.51 -12.03
C GLY A 60 2.06 -19.07 -12.47
N TYR A 61 2.27 -18.10 -11.59
CA TYR A 61 2.12 -16.69 -11.95
C TYR A 61 3.24 -16.28 -12.90
N GLU A 62 2.87 -15.81 -14.09
CA GLU A 62 3.79 -15.32 -15.10
C GLU A 62 4.15 -13.84 -14.87
N GLN A 63 3.31 -13.16 -14.10
CA GLN A 63 3.52 -11.79 -13.63
C GLN A 63 2.80 -11.59 -12.30
N THR A 64 3.20 -10.55 -11.57
CA THR A 64 2.50 -10.13 -10.36
C THR A 64 2.41 -8.61 -10.30
N VAL A 65 1.45 -8.11 -9.54
CA VAL A 65 1.38 -6.70 -9.17
C VAL A 65 1.27 -6.59 -7.65
N ALA A 66 2.09 -5.73 -7.05
CA ALA A 66 2.06 -5.49 -5.61
C ALA A 66 1.59 -4.07 -5.28
N PHE A 67 0.70 -3.97 -4.29
CA PHE A 67 0.26 -2.70 -3.72
C PHE A 67 0.79 -2.54 -2.29
N GLN A 68 1.54 -1.45 -2.09
CA GLN A 68 2.07 -1.05 -0.80
C GLN A 68 1.02 -0.27 -0.02
N THR A 69 0.80 -0.63 1.25
CA THR A 69 0.01 0.20 2.18
C THR A 69 0.61 0.21 3.58
N ARG A 70 0.33 1.27 4.34
CA ARG A 70 0.56 1.34 5.80
C ARG A 70 -0.73 1.65 6.57
N ASN A 71 -1.84 1.87 5.86
CA ASN A 71 -3.13 2.29 6.42
C ASN A 71 -4.18 1.20 6.21
N PRO A 72 -5.23 1.11 7.04
CA PRO A 72 -6.44 0.39 6.66
C PRO A 72 -6.93 0.82 5.26
N LEU A 73 -7.45 -0.14 4.49
CA LEU A 73 -7.88 0.18 3.12
C LEU A 73 -9.24 0.88 3.13
N HIS A 74 -9.35 1.86 2.23
CA HIS A 74 -10.62 2.44 1.80
C HIS A 74 -10.85 1.90 0.39
N ARG A 75 -12.07 2.00 -0.14
CA ARG A 75 -12.37 1.52 -1.50
C ARG A 75 -11.50 2.17 -2.58
N ALA A 76 -11.07 3.42 -2.40
CA ALA A 76 -10.08 4.05 -3.30
C ALA A 76 -8.70 3.35 -3.27
N HIS A 77 -8.24 2.89 -2.10
CA HIS A 77 -6.99 2.13 -1.99
C HIS A 77 -7.14 0.72 -2.58
N GLU A 78 -8.29 0.08 -2.35
CA GLU A 78 -8.61 -1.21 -2.97
C GLU A 78 -8.61 -1.09 -4.50
N TYR A 79 -9.23 -0.03 -5.02
CA TYR A 79 -9.28 0.23 -6.45
C TYR A 79 -7.90 0.45 -7.06
N ALA A 80 -6.93 1.01 -6.34
CA ALA A 80 -5.56 1.10 -6.85
C ALA A 80 -4.96 -0.29 -7.15
N LEU A 81 -5.24 -1.30 -6.33
CA LEU A 81 -4.82 -2.67 -6.56
C LEU A 81 -5.60 -3.32 -7.71
N VAL A 82 -6.91 -3.10 -7.78
CA VAL A 82 -7.78 -3.55 -8.89
C VAL A 82 -7.28 -2.97 -10.22
N TYR A 83 -7.20 -1.64 -10.31
CA TYR A 83 -6.70 -0.91 -11.46
C TYR A 83 -5.32 -1.43 -11.90
N GLY A 84 -4.38 -1.55 -10.97
CA GLY A 84 -3.03 -2.00 -11.30
C GLY A 84 -3.00 -3.42 -11.87
N ALA A 85 -3.81 -4.33 -11.33
CA ALA A 85 -3.94 -5.70 -11.84
C ALA A 85 -4.62 -5.73 -13.21
N GLU A 86 -5.68 -4.96 -13.41
CA GLU A 86 -6.42 -4.92 -14.67
C GLU A 86 -5.62 -4.27 -15.80
N VAL A 87 -4.84 -3.23 -15.53
CA VAL A 87 -3.95 -2.61 -16.51
C VAL A 87 -2.98 -3.64 -17.10
N ILE A 88 -2.28 -4.40 -16.24
CA ILE A 88 -1.31 -5.39 -16.71
C ILE A 88 -2.00 -6.61 -17.34
N LEU A 89 -3.19 -6.97 -16.86
CA LEU A 89 -3.98 -8.07 -17.41
C LEU A 89 -4.51 -7.73 -18.81
N ARG A 90 -4.96 -6.49 -19.05
CA ARG A 90 -5.36 -6.03 -20.39
C ARG A 90 -4.18 -6.02 -21.36
N ASP A 91 -3.03 -5.54 -20.91
CA ASP A 91 -1.82 -5.43 -21.74
C ASP A 91 -1.29 -6.80 -22.17
N THR A 92 -1.24 -7.76 -21.25
CA THR A 92 -0.49 -9.01 -21.47
C THR A 92 -1.35 -10.27 -21.53
N GLY A 93 -2.53 -10.27 -20.90
CA GLY A 93 -3.38 -11.47 -20.74
C GLY A 93 -2.79 -12.59 -19.89
N LYS A 94 -1.58 -12.42 -19.34
CA LYS A 94 -0.85 -13.46 -18.60
C LYS A 94 -1.47 -13.74 -17.23
N LYS A 95 -1.15 -14.89 -16.65
CA LYS A 95 -1.62 -15.26 -15.30
C LYS A 95 -1.02 -14.33 -14.23
N THR A 96 -1.86 -13.55 -13.56
CA THR A 96 -1.45 -12.40 -12.73
C THR A 96 -1.63 -12.61 -11.23
N GLY A 97 -0.55 -12.76 -10.46
CA GLY A 97 -0.62 -12.72 -9.00
C GLY A 97 -0.92 -11.30 -8.49
N VAL A 98 -1.96 -11.12 -7.67
CA VAL A 98 -2.37 -9.83 -7.10
C VAL A 98 -1.93 -9.79 -5.64
N ILE A 99 -1.04 -8.88 -5.27
CA ILE A 99 -0.41 -8.90 -3.94
C ILE A 99 -0.79 -7.65 -3.15
N LEU A 100 -1.57 -7.81 -2.09
CA LEU A 100 -1.69 -6.81 -1.05
C LEU A 100 -0.47 -6.92 -0.13
N ASN A 101 0.41 -5.91 -0.17
CA ASN A 101 1.72 -5.96 0.46
C ASN A 101 1.93 -4.87 1.52
N PRO A 102 1.25 -4.97 2.68
CA PRO A 102 1.29 -3.95 3.73
C PRO A 102 2.63 -3.92 4.47
N LEU A 103 3.00 -2.73 4.98
CA LEU A 103 4.08 -2.61 5.96
C LEU A 103 3.60 -2.99 7.34
N VAL A 104 4.35 -3.89 7.98
CA VAL A 104 4.06 -4.38 9.33
C VAL A 104 5.18 -4.09 10.33
N GLY A 105 6.27 -3.46 9.87
CA GLY A 105 7.33 -2.97 10.74
C GLY A 105 6.98 -1.66 11.44
N GLN A 106 7.99 -0.99 11.99
CA GLN A 106 7.82 0.21 12.80
C GLN A 106 7.22 1.37 11.99
N LEU A 107 6.09 1.90 12.47
CA LEU A 107 5.42 3.11 12.00
C LEU A 107 5.55 4.26 13.03
N LYS A 108 5.06 5.46 12.67
CA LYS A 108 4.92 6.58 13.61
C LYS A 108 3.80 6.32 14.62
N GLY A 109 3.87 6.97 15.79
CA GLY A 109 3.05 6.63 16.97
C GLY A 109 1.53 6.85 16.85
N ASP A 110 1.05 7.60 15.85
CA ASP A 110 -0.38 7.85 15.62
C ASP A 110 -1.01 6.95 14.54
N ASP A 111 -0.25 6.00 13.98
CA ASP A 111 -0.77 5.03 13.00
C ASP A 111 -1.46 3.85 13.70
N VAL A 112 -2.53 3.32 13.09
CA VAL A 112 -3.22 2.11 13.57
C VAL A 112 -2.20 0.95 13.66
N PRO A 113 -2.15 0.21 14.79
CA PRO A 113 -1.22 -0.89 14.97
C PRO A 113 -1.28 -1.93 13.85
N ALA A 114 -0.14 -2.58 13.60
CA ALA A 114 -0.03 -3.57 12.53
C ALA A 114 -1.02 -4.73 12.72
N SER A 115 -1.28 -5.18 13.96
CA SER A 115 -2.25 -6.24 14.25
C SER A 115 -3.65 -5.89 13.74
N THR A 116 -4.18 -4.74 14.14
CA THR A 116 -5.50 -4.27 13.72
C THR A 116 -5.58 -4.05 12.20
N ARG A 117 -4.53 -3.48 11.59
CA ARG A 117 -4.50 -3.34 10.12
C ARG A 117 -4.52 -4.69 9.44
N MET A 118 -3.73 -5.65 9.92
CA MET A 118 -3.70 -7.00 9.37
C MET A 118 -5.06 -7.68 9.46
N GLU A 119 -5.79 -7.55 10.56
CA GLU A 119 -7.17 -8.05 10.68
C GLU A 119 -8.09 -7.47 9.60
N THR A 120 -7.98 -6.17 9.28
CA THR A 120 -8.77 -5.58 8.18
C THR A 120 -8.41 -6.17 6.82
N TYR A 121 -7.13 -6.44 6.56
CA TYR A 121 -6.67 -7.01 5.31
C TYR A 121 -7.07 -8.48 5.17
N GLU A 122 -6.95 -9.27 6.24
CA GLU A 122 -7.39 -10.65 6.27
C GLU A 122 -8.89 -10.75 6.06
N LYS A 123 -9.68 -9.87 6.70
CA LYS A 123 -11.13 -9.81 6.47
C LYS A 123 -11.48 -9.49 5.02
N LEU A 124 -10.73 -8.61 4.37
CA LEU A 124 -10.90 -8.27 2.95
C LEU A 124 -10.60 -9.48 2.06
N VAL A 125 -9.48 -10.17 2.29
CA VAL A 125 -9.03 -11.31 1.49
C VAL A 125 -9.94 -12.54 1.69
N GLU A 126 -10.20 -12.94 2.92
CA GLU A 126 -11.02 -14.11 3.25
C GLU A 126 -12.48 -13.93 2.85
N GLY A 127 -12.99 -12.70 2.97
CA GLY A 127 -14.32 -12.34 2.53
C GLY A 127 -14.46 -12.21 1.01
N ARG A 128 -13.36 -12.33 0.24
CA ARG A 128 -13.31 -12.10 -1.21
C ARG A 128 -13.90 -10.75 -1.62
N PHE A 129 -13.64 -9.73 -0.81
CA PHE A 129 -14.27 -8.42 -0.98
C PHE A 129 -13.48 -7.51 -1.92
N LEU A 130 -12.20 -7.80 -2.20
CA LEU A 130 -11.39 -6.94 -3.06
C LEU A 130 -12.00 -6.86 -4.47
N GLY A 131 -12.23 -5.64 -4.94
CA GLY A 131 -12.80 -5.38 -6.27
C GLY A 131 -14.32 -5.60 -6.38
N GLN A 132 -15.00 -6.07 -5.34
CA GLN A 132 -16.46 -6.23 -5.37
C GLN A 132 -17.13 -4.88 -5.64
N GLY A 133 -17.85 -4.78 -6.77
CA GLY A 133 -18.51 -3.58 -7.27
C GLY A 133 -17.61 -2.62 -8.07
N ASP A 134 -16.29 -2.85 -8.09
CA ASP A 134 -15.32 -1.91 -8.67
C ASP A 134 -14.49 -2.53 -9.82
N MET A 135 -14.32 -3.85 -9.84
CA MET A 135 -13.54 -4.58 -10.85
C MET A 135 -14.31 -4.82 -12.16
N ASP A 136 -13.58 -4.98 -13.26
CA ASP A 136 -14.09 -5.44 -14.55
C ASP A 136 -14.18 -6.97 -14.56
N GLU A 137 -15.32 -7.50 -14.11
CA GLU A 137 -15.57 -8.95 -14.05
C GLU A 137 -15.43 -9.64 -15.42
N GLU A 138 -15.85 -8.98 -16.49
CA GLU A 138 -15.76 -9.53 -17.85
C GLU A 138 -14.32 -9.61 -18.34
N LEU A 139 -13.45 -8.65 -17.98
CA LEU A 139 -12.02 -8.77 -18.24
C LEU A 139 -11.45 -10.03 -17.59
N TRP A 140 -11.63 -10.21 -16.29
CA TRP A 140 -11.09 -11.35 -15.54
C TRP A 140 -11.59 -12.68 -16.12
N LYS A 141 -12.91 -12.77 -16.34
CA LYS A 141 -13.56 -13.93 -16.94
C LYS A 141 -13.07 -14.22 -18.37
N SER A 142 -12.91 -13.19 -19.22
CA SER A 142 -12.41 -13.36 -20.59
C SER A 142 -10.99 -13.91 -20.65
N LYS A 143 -10.21 -13.75 -19.57
CA LYS A 143 -8.86 -14.29 -19.42
C LYS A 143 -8.81 -15.61 -18.63
N GLY A 144 -9.95 -16.15 -18.22
CA GLY A 144 -10.03 -17.36 -17.41
C GLY A 144 -9.38 -17.22 -16.03
N GLN A 145 -9.43 -16.02 -15.46
CA GLN A 145 -8.81 -15.65 -14.19
C GLN A 145 -9.85 -15.05 -13.26
N ASP A 146 -9.57 -15.05 -11.95
CA ASP A 146 -10.37 -14.37 -10.94
C ASP A 146 -9.44 -13.59 -10.01
N LEU A 147 -9.81 -12.34 -9.73
CA LEU A 147 -8.97 -11.43 -8.94
C LEU A 147 -8.75 -11.95 -7.52
N ASN A 148 -9.80 -12.46 -6.86
CA ASN A 148 -9.73 -12.89 -5.47
C ASN A 148 -9.07 -14.28 -5.32
N ASP A 149 -9.20 -15.17 -6.32
CA ASP A 149 -8.45 -16.43 -6.37
C ASP A 149 -6.93 -16.21 -6.52
N GLN A 150 -6.57 -15.05 -7.07
CA GLN A 150 -5.19 -14.67 -7.33
C GLN A 150 -4.65 -13.64 -6.33
N LEU A 151 -5.45 -13.27 -5.32
CA LEU A 151 -5.10 -12.32 -4.27
C LEU A 151 -4.30 -12.99 -3.16
N HIS A 152 -3.15 -12.41 -2.81
CA HIS A 152 -2.33 -12.82 -1.67
C HIS A 152 -2.06 -11.65 -0.74
N LEU A 153 -2.18 -11.89 0.57
CA LEU A 153 -1.74 -10.99 1.61
C LEU A 153 -0.33 -11.38 2.07
N ILE A 154 0.66 -10.54 1.77
CA ILE A 154 2.06 -10.78 2.12
C ILE A 154 2.57 -9.55 2.87
N GLY A 155 2.87 -9.66 4.16
CA GLY A 155 3.43 -8.57 4.95
C GLY A 155 4.89 -8.27 4.57
N LEU A 156 5.27 -7.00 4.56
CA LEU A 156 6.65 -6.55 4.45
C LEU A 156 7.10 -5.93 5.77
N ASP A 157 8.05 -6.60 6.43
CA ASP A 157 8.61 -6.11 7.68
C ASP A 157 9.74 -5.12 7.40
N MET A 158 9.37 -3.85 7.33
CA MET A 158 10.30 -2.73 7.23
C MET A 158 9.78 -1.53 8.00
N ARG A 159 10.70 -0.71 8.47
CA ARG A 159 10.39 0.61 9.01
C ARG A 159 10.03 1.58 7.87
N MET A 160 9.06 2.45 8.11
CA MET A 160 8.75 3.58 7.23
C MET A 160 9.72 4.73 7.49
N TYR A 161 10.33 5.28 6.43
CA TYR A 161 11.31 6.38 6.50
C TYR A 161 10.73 7.74 6.12
N TYR A 162 9.51 7.77 5.56
CA TYR A 162 8.83 8.96 5.06
C TYR A 162 9.69 9.74 4.06
N GLY A 163 10.35 9.01 3.16
CA GLY A 163 11.34 9.48 2.19
C GLY A 163 10.80 9.74 0.80
N GLY A 164 9.47 9.76 0.63
CA GLY A 164 8.81 10.14 -0.61
C GLY A 164 9.39 9.41 -1.83
N PRO A 165 9.87 10.14 -2.86
CA PRO A 165 10.41 9.54 -4.07
C PRO A 165 11.56 8.54 -3.84
N ARG A 166 12.54 8.85 -2.98
CA ARG A 166 13.66 7.91 -2.73
C ARG A 166 13.20 6.64 -2.03
N GLU A 167 12.22 6.76 -1.13
CA GLU A 167 11.63 5.58 -0.48
C GLU A 167 10.73 4.80 -1.43
N ALA A 168 10.11 5.43 -2.43
CA ALA A 168 9.38 4.71 -3.48
C ALA A 168 10.30 3.78 -4.27
N VAL A 169 11.53 4.22 -4.58
CA VAL A 169 12.56 3.38 -5.22
C VAL A 169 12.98 2.23 -4.29
N MET A 170 13.22 2.52 -3.00
CA MET A 170 13.53 1.48 -2.00
C MET A 170 12.41 0.43 -1.90
N HIS A 171 11.16 0.88 -1.88
CA HIS A 171 9.99 0.03 -1.91
C HIS A 171 9.99 -0.87 -3.15
N ALA A 172 10.22 -0.32 -4.34
CA ALA A 172 10.30 -1.11 -5.57
C ALA A 172 11.42 -2.18 -5.51
N ILE A 173 12.61 -1.83 -5.01
CA ILE A 173 13.72 -2.78 -4.85
C ILE A 173 13.32 -3.95 -3.94
N TYR A 174 12.67 -3.70 -2.81
CA TYR A 174 12.21 -4.78 -1.91
C TYR A 174 11.20 -5.69 -2.61
N ARG A 175 10.28 -5.14 -3.39
CA ARG A 175 9.29 -5.92 -4.15
C ARG A 175 9.93 -6.72 -5.27
N GLN A 176 10.94 -6.15 -5.94
CA GLN A 176 11.74 -6.87 -6.92
C GLN A 176 12.44 -8.06 -6.27
N ASN A 177 13.00 -7.88 -5.07
CA ASN A 177 13.67 -8.96 -4.34
C ASN A 177 12.70 -10.06 -3.92
N LEU A 178 11.47 -9.71 -3.52
CA LEU A 178 10.37 -10.65 -3.29
C LEU A 178 9.92 -11.41 -4.56
N GLY A 179 10.35 -10.97 -5.74
CA GLY A 179 10.04 -11.61 -7.02
C GLY A 179 8.86 -10.99 -7.76
N PHE A 180 8.37 -9.83 -7.31
CA PHE A 180 7.27 -9.18 -7.98
C PHE A 180 7.72 -8.49 -9.27
N THR A 181 6.89 -8.56 -10.31
CA THR A 181 7.20 -7.98 -11.63
C THR A 181 6.68 -6.56 -11.80
N HIS A 182 5.58 -6.20 -11.13
CA HIS A 182 5.00 -4.86 -11.14
C HIS A 182 4.76 -4.33 -9.72
N PHE A 183 4.89 -3.01 -9.56
CA PHE A 183 4.64 -2.31 -8.29
C PHE A 183 3.79 -1.07 -8.51
N ILE A 184 2.66 -1.00 -7.80
CA ILE A 184 1.76 0.15 -7.89
C ILE A 184 2.33 1.33 -7.11
N ILE A 185 2.37 2.48 -7.76
CA ILE A 185 2.76 3.76 -7.14
C ILE A 185 1.61 4.73 -7.30
N GLY A 186 0.97 5.05 -6.17
CA GLY A 186 -0.06 6.07 -6.13
C GLY A 186 0.51 7.47 -5.91
N ARG A 187 -0.40 8.44 -5.83
CA ARG A 187 -0.08 9.80 -5.41
C ARG A 187 0.57 9.84 -4.03
N LYS A 188 1.54 10.74 -3.84
CA LYS A 188 2.20 11.02 -2.55
C LYS A 188 2.73 9.75 -1.89
N HIS A 189 3.23 8.80 -2.68
CA HIS A 189 3.75 7.54 -2.19
C HIS A 189 4.93 7.78 -1.25
N ALA A 190 4.87 7.17 -0.06
CA ALA A 190 5.85 7.35 1.00
C ALA A 190 6.08 8.80 1.48
N ASP A 191 5.16 9.72 1.16
CA ASP A 191 5.24 11.13 1.55
C ASP A 191 4.87 11.34 3.04
N ALA A 192 5.39 12.43 3.58
CA ALA A 192 4.91 13.09 4.80
C ALA A 192 5.08 14.60 4.67
N PRO A 193 4.07 15.41 5.06
CA PRO A 193 4.20 16.86 5.04
C PRO A 193 5.14 17.36 6.14
N TYR A 194 5.55 18.62 6.02
CA TYR A 194 6.13 19.36 7.14
C TYR A 194 5.11 19.58 8.27
N ALA A 195 5.59 20.06 9.42
CA ALA A 195 4.75 20.29 10.60
C ALA A 195 3.63 21.32 10.37
N ASP A 196 3.83 22.25 9.43
CA ASP A 196 2.82 23.25 9.00
C ASP A 196 1.83 22.70 7.95
N GLY A 197 1.95 21.42 7.56
CA GLY A 197 1.10 20.77 6.57
C GLY A 197 1.53 21.00 5.11
N THR A 198 2.55 21.82 4.86
CA THR A 198 3.08 22.02 3.50
C THR A 198 3.76 20.76 2.98
N ALA A 199 3.62 20.50 1.68
CA ALA A 199 4.17 19.31 1.06
C ALA A 199 5.70 19.43 0.87
N ILE A 200 6.42 18.31 1.04
CA ILE A 200 7.85 18.22 0.73
C ILE A 200 8.06 17.99 -0.77
N TRP A 201 7.22 17.13 -1.37
CA TRP A 201 7.26 16.75 -2.77
C TRP A 201 5.93 17.02 -3.47
N GLY A 202 5.97 17.08 -4.80
CA GLY A 202 4.79 17.08 -5.64
C GLY A 202 3.99 15.78 -5.54
N ASP A 203 2.76 15.81 -6.05
CA ASP A 203 1.81 14.71 -5.94
C ASP A 203 2.28 13.43 -6.65
N PHE A 204 3.10 13.56 -7.70
CA PHE A 204 3.56 12.47 -8.54
C PHE A 204 5.09 12.31 -8.59
N ASP A 205 5.85 13.07 -7.80
CA ASP A 205 7.33 12.99 -7.79
C ASP A 205 7.84 11.56 -7.52
N ALA A 206 7.09 10.79 -6.73
CA ALA A 206 7.41 9.39 -6.44
C ALA A 206 7.22 8.44 -7.61
N GLN A 207 6.44 8.82 -8.62
CA GLN A 207 6.32 8.12 -9.89
C GLN A 207 7.44 8.56 -10.84
N GLU A 208 7.64 9.87 -10.98
CA GLU A 208 8.62 10.46 -11.90
C GLU A 208 10.08 10.11 -11.59
N ILE A 209 10.41 9.80 -10.32
CA ILE A 209 11.78 9.44 -9.96
C ILE A 209 12.29 8.21 -10.72
N PHE A 210 11.39 7.30 -11.13
CA PHE A 210 11.76 6.11 -11.87
C PHE A 210 12.31 6.42 -13.27
N ASP A 211 11.91 7.55 -13.86
CA ASP A 211 12.42 8.03 -15.17
C ASP A 211 13.79 8.71 -15.04
N LYS A 212 14.21 9.01 -13.80
CA LYS A 212 15.43 9.76 -13.48
C LYS A 212 16.51 8.87 -12.85
N LEU A 213 16.33 7.55 -12.85
CA LEU A 213 17.30 6.61 -12.30
C LEU A 213 18.50 6.47 -13.24
N GLU A 214 19.72 6.48 -12.67
CA GLU A 214 20.96 6.22 -13.43
C GLU A 214 21.11 4.75 -13.87
N GLY A 215 20.33 3.85 -13.26
CA GLY A 215 20.31 2.42 -13.56
C GLY A 215 18.89 1.93 -13.84
N SER A 216 18.77 0.63 -14.15
CA SER A 216 17.47 0.00 -14.38
C SER A 216 17.06 -0.90 -13.23
N LEU A 217 15.75 -0.92 -12.97
CA LEU A 217 15.10 -1.94 -12.16
C LEU A 217 14.39 -2.91 -13.10
N SER A 218 14.37 -4.19 -12.74
CA SER A 218 13.58 -5.21 -13.44
C SER A 218 12.09 -5.10 -13.13
N ILE A 219 11.75 -4.63 -11.92
CA ILE A 219 10.36 -4.35 -11.55
C ILE A 219 9.86 -3.11 -12.30
N LYS A 220 8.67 -3.21 -12.85
CA LYS A 220 8.00 -2.11 -13.55
C LYS A 220 7.03 -1.40 -12.61
N THR A 221 6.87 -0.09 -12.77
CA THR A 221 5.87 0.66 -12.02
C THR A 221 4.52 0.62 -12.73
N VAL A 222 3.44 0.61 -11.95
CA VAL A 222 2.08 0.84 -12.43
C VAL A 222 1.56 2.06 -11.70
N ASN A 223 1.58 3.20 -12.38
CA ASN A 223 1.24 4.48 -11.80
C ASN A 223 -0.28 4.64 -11.76
N VAL A 224 -0.82 4.97 -10.59
CA VAL A 224 -2.25 5.20 -10.41
C VAL A 224 -2.52 6.64 -9.98
N GLY A 225 -3.51 7.24 -10.62
CA GLY A 225 -3.99 8.58 -10.32
C GLY A 225 -4.89 8.65 -9.09
N PHE A 226 -5.65 9.74 -8.98
CA PHE A 226 -6.66 9.88 -7.94
C PHE A 226 -7.85 8.97 -8.23
N ALA A 227 -8.30 8.22 -7.23
CA ALA A 227 -9.50 7.40 -7.32
C ALA A 227 -10.53 7.83 -6.27
N ALA A 228 -11.81 7.80 -6.66
CA ALA A 228 -12.93 8.09 -5.79
C ALA A 228 -14.16 7.27 -6.24
N TYR A 229 -15.12 7.09 -5.34
CA TYR A 229 -16.43 6.57 -5.72
C TYR A 229 -17.21 7.65 -6.44
N PHE A 230 -17.91 7.29 -7.51
CA PHE A 230 -18.72 8.21 -8.30
C PHE A 230 -20.18 7.77 -8.30
N GLU A 231 -21.10 8.70 -8.00
CA GLU A 231 -22.52 8.38 -7.86
C GLU A 231 -23.15 7.90 -9.17
N GLU A 232 -22.76 8.51 -10.29
CA GLU A 232 -23.34 8.27 -11.61
C GLU A 232 -22.95 6.91 -12.18
N ILE A 233 -21.77 6.40 -11.87
CA ILE A 233 -21.31 5.07 -12.32
C ILE A 233 -21.44 4.00 -11.23
N GLY A 234 -21.82 4.37 -10.01
CA GLY A 234 -22.06 3.44 -8.90
C GLY A 234 -20.83 2.66 -8.43
N ARG A 235 -19.61 3.16 -8.69
CA ARG A 235 -18.35 2.47 -8.37
C ARG A 235 -17.18 3.42 -8.20
N VAL A 236 -16.06 2.89 -7.73
CA VAL A 236 -14.78 3.60 -7.72
C VAL A 236 -14.18 3.64 -9.12
N GLY A 237 -13.68 4.81 -9.51
CA GLY A 237 -12.98 5.03 -10.76
C GLY A 237 -11.87 6.06 -10.61
N LEU A 238 -11.08 6.25 -11.68
CA LEU A 238 -10.11 7.33 -11.74
C LEU A 238 -10.81 8.68 -11.95
N MET A 239 -10.38 9.71 -11.22
CA MET A 239 -10.88 11.08 -11.34
C MET A 239 -10.73 11.65 -12.75
N GLU A 240 -9.63 11.32 -13.44
CA GLU A 240 -9.36 11.85 -14.78
C GLU A 240 -10.35 11.34 -15.83
N GLU A 241 -10.88 10.14 -15.64
CA GLU A 241 -11.87 9.49 -16.51
C GLU A 241 -13.31 9.91 -16.15
N ASN A 242 -13.50 10.58 -15.01
CA ASN A 242 -14.81 10.85 -14.40
C ASN A 242 -14.99 12.32 -14.01
N LYS A 243 -14.33 13.26 -14.71
CA LYS A 243 -14.33 14.71 -14.38
C LYS A 243 -15.71 15.37 -14.31
N GLY A 244 -16.72 14.79 -14.95
CA GLY A 244 -18.10 15.27 -14.94
C GLY A 244 -19.00 14.61 -13.89
N ASN A 245 -18.50 13.60 -13.18
CA ASN A 245 -19.26 12.81 -12.21
C ASN A 245 -19.03 13.33 -10.79
N THR A 246 -20.00 13.10 -9.93
CA THR A 246 -20.01 13.49 -8.52
C THR A 246 -19.20 12.48 -7.72
N SER A 247 -18.01 12.90 -7.29
CA SER A 247 -17.15 12.07 -6.42
C SER A 247 -17.60 12.11 -4.97
N VAL A 248 -17.75 10.96 -4.35
CA VAL A 248 -17.95 10.81 -2.90
C VAL A 248 -16.56 10.83 -2.24
N PHE A 249 -16.30 11.86 -1.44
CA PHE A 249 -15.02 12.03 -0.76
C PHE A 249 -15.24 12.35 0.72
N ILE A 250 -14.38 11.79 1.56
CA ILE A 250 -14.31 12.08 2.99
C ILE A 250 -12.85 12.16 3.42
N SER A 251 -12.52 13.15 4.26
CA SER A 251 -11.15 13.31 4.75
C SER A 251 -10.80 12.19 5.73
N GLY A 252 -9.52 11.80 5.77
CA GLY A 252 -9.05 10.79 6.74
C GLY A 252 -9.29 11.20 8.20
N THR A 253 -9.27 12.50 8.51
CA THR A 253 -9.64 13.02 9.83
C THR A 253 -11.11 12.74 10.14
N LYS A 254 -12.01 12.98 9.19
CA LYS A 254 -13.45 12.72 9.39
C LYS A 254 -13.76 11.22 9.48
N VAL A 255 -13.07 10.37 8.71
CA VAL A 255 -13.19 8.91 8.84
C VAL A 255 -12.79 8.46 10.25
N ARG A 256 -11.68 8.97 10.80
CA ARG A 256 -11.25 8.65 12.16
C ARG A 256 -12.23 9.13 13.23
N GLU A 257 -12.81 10.32 13.05
CA GLU A 257 -13.85 10.84 13.93
C GLU A 257 -15.09 9.93 13.96
N ILE A 258 -15.61 9.53 12.79
CA ILE A 258 -16.76 8.62 12.67
C ILE A 258 -16.46 7.28 13.36
N LEU A 259 -15.31 6.68 13.04
CA LEU A 259 -14.90 5.40 13.63
C LEU A 259 -14.72 5.50 15.16
N GLY A 260 -14.16 6.62 15.64
CA GLY A 260 -13.97 6.89 17.07
C GLY A 260 -15.27 7.10 17.84
N ASN A 261 -16.32 7.58 17.17
CA ASN A 261 -17.67 7.70 17.73
C ASN A 261 -18.45 6.37 17.75
N GLY A 262 -17.84 5.27 17.29
CA GLY A 262 -18.52 3.98 17.19
C GLY A 262 -19.43 3.84 15.96
N GLU A 263 -19.34 4.78 15.01
CA GLU A 263 -20.16 4.81 13.81
C GLU A 263 -19.43 4.20 12.61
N LEU A 264 -20.19 3.70 11.63
CA LEU A 264 -19.64 3.20 10.37
C LEU A 264 -19.55 4.34 9.35
N PRO A 265 -18.40 4.53 8.69
CA PRO A 265 -18.29 5.40 7.52
C PRO A 265 -19.21 4.92 6.39
N ASP A 266 -19.50 5.83 5.45
CA ASP A 266 -20.22 5.50 4.22
C ASP A 266 -19.59 4.29 3.51
N GLU A 267 -20.41 3.31 3.12
CA GLU A 267 -19.96 2.08 2.46
C GLU A 267 -19.32 2.32 1.08
N ARG A 268 -19.60 3.48 0.47
CA ARG A 268 -18.95 3.95 -0.76
C ARG A 268 -17.49 4.34 -0.52
N ILE A 269 -17.10 4.60 0.73
CA ILE A 269 -15.73 4.93 1.14
C ILE A 269 -15.02 3.73 1.75
N MET A 270 -15.65 3.03 2.68
CA MET A 270 -15.02 1.93 3.42
C MET A 270 -16.02 0.80 3.63
N ARG A 271 -15.58 -0.44 3.39
CA ARG A 271 -16.46 -1.60 3.55
C ARG A 271 -16.92 -1.72 5.01
N PRO A 272 -18.22 -1.96 5.27
CA PRO A 272 -18.72 -2.15 6.64
C PRO A 272 -17.99 -3.25 7.41
N SER A 273 -17.59 -4.32 6.73
CA SER A 273 -16.88 -5.47 7.31
C SER A 273 -15.51 -5.12 7.88
N THR A 274 -14.75 -4.24 7.20
CA THR A 274 -13.44 -3.78 7.67
C THR A 274 -13.56 -2.56 8.59
N ALA A 275 -14.56 -1.70 8.35
CA ALA A 275 -14.85 -0.55 9.21
C ALA A 275 -15.20 -0.99 10.64
N LYS A 276 -15.97 -2.09 10.79
CA LYS A 276 -16.31 -2.62 12.11
C LYS A 276 -15.09 -2.97 12.96
N ILE A 277 -14.06 -3.59 12.37
CA ILE A 277 -12.81 -3.91 13.06
C ILE A 277 -12.13 -2.63 13.59
N LEU A 278 -12.16 -1.56 12.79
CA LEU A 278 -11.59 -0.27 13.19
C LEU A 278 -12.42 0.40 14.29
N VAL A 279 -13.76 0.33 14.22
CA VAL A 279 -14.64 0.81 15.30
C VAL A 279 -14.32 0.09 16.60
N ASP A 280 -14.26 -1.24 16.58
CA ASP A 280 -13.97 -2.06 17.77
C ASP A 280 -12.57 -1.70 18.34
N TYR A 281 -11.59 -1.44 17.47
CA TYR A 281 -10.27 -0.93 17.87
C TYR A 281 -10.36 0.44 18.55
N TYR A 282 -10.98 1.45 17.94
CA TYR A 282 -11.04 2.79 18.54
C TYR A 282 -11.83 2.81 19.85
N ALA A 283 -12.89 2.00 19.96
CA ALA A 283 -13.64 1.83 21.20
C ALA A 283 -12.78 1.24 22.33
N SER A 284 -11.80 0.38 22.01
CA SER A 284 -10.86 -0.18 23.00
C SER A 284 -9.80 0.82 23.51
N GLN A 285 -9.64 1.96 22.81
CA GLN A 285 -8.69 3.01 23.18
C GLN A 285 -9.34 4.13 24.01
N ALA A 286 -10.67 4.13 24.13
CA ALA A 286 -11.46 5.11 24.88
C ALA A 286 -11.60 4.69 26.36
#